data_AF-A0A2E9BSR5-F1
#
_entry.id   AF-A0A2E9BSR5-F1
#
_cell.length_a   1.000
_cell.length_b   1.000
_cell.length_c   1.000
_cell.angle_alpha   90.00
_cell.angle_beta   90.00
_cell.angle_gamma   90.00
#
_symmetry.space_group_name_H-M   'P 1'
#
loop_
_entity.id
_entity.type
_entity.pdbx_description
1 polymer ?
#
loop_
_entity_poly.entity_id
_entity_poly.type
_entity_poly.pdbx_seq_one_letter_code
_entity_poly.pdbx_strand_id
1 'polypeptide(L)'
;ERYAAVRAFFDRHEAEVVEPVRGILAQGRGYNAADVFEAQTRLRALAQQAEPMWRDIDVLLVPTAPTHYTRDAMRADPVALNRNLGAYTNFVNLLDYAALSVPSSLRPDGLPFGITLIGRCGSDLALAELGQRYHHATGLAQGATGEPLPAPRPIRGLAPAQAATLPIAVVGAHLSGMPLNGQLTERGAVLREAIQTAPRYRLYALPGTVPPKPGLQRSAEGGAAIALEVWDLPLAEVGGFLALIPAPLGLGSVELADGRWVHGFICEGHALAGAEEVTRHGGWRAYLASRAA
;
A
#
# COMPACT_ATOMS: atom_id res chain seq x y z
N GLU A 1 1.58 35.80 -6.80
CA GLU A 1 0.17 35.36 -6.60
C GLU A 1 -0.62 36.23 -5.64
N ARG A 2 -0.26 36.32 -4.35
CA ARG A 2 -1.03 37.09 -3.34
C ARG A 2 -1.29 38.55 -3.75
N TYR A 3 -0.25 39.30 -4.14
CA TYR A 3 -0.42 40.67 -4.63
C TYR A 3 -1.37 40.72 -5.84
N ALA A 4 -1.17 39.85 -6.84
CA ALA A 4 -2.02 39.79 -8.02
C ALA A 4 -3.49 39.53 -7.69
N ALA A 5 -3.78 38.65 -6.71
CA ALA A 5 -5.14 38.30 -6.30
C ALA A 5 -5.91 39.47 -5.65
N VAL A 6 -5.23 40.38 -4.96
CA VAL A 6 -5.86 41.51 -4.25
C VAL A 6 -5.41 42.88 -4.76
N ARG A 7 -4.74 42.94 -5.93
CA ARG A 7 -4.01 44.11 -6.43
C ARG A 7 -4.83 45.40 -6.39
N ALA A 8 -6.03 45.37 -6.97
CA ALA A 8 -6.88 46.56 -7.09
C ALA A 8 -7.28 47.14 -5.73
N PHE A 9 -7.56 46.29 -4.74
CA PHE A 9 -7.84 46.71 -3.38
C PHE A 9 -6.57 47.22 -2.70
N PHE A 10 -5.50 46.43 -2.76
CA PHE A 10 -4.24 46.75 -2.09
C PHE A 10 -3.67 48.10 -2.56
N ASP A 11 -3.65 48.36 -3.86
CA ASP A 11 -3.11 49.61 -4.40
C ASP A 11 -3.96 50.85 -4.02
N ARG A 12 -5.24 50.68 -3.68
CA ARG A 12 -6.13 51.79 -3.26
C ARG A 12 -6.15 52.01 -1.75
N HIS A 13 -5.96 50.94 -0.98
CA HIS A 13 -6.17 50.91 0.48
C HIS A 13 -4.92 50.44 1.24
N GLU A 14 -3.72 50.60 0.67
CA GLU A 14 -2.46 50.06 1.23
C GLU A 14 -2.23 50.48 2.69
N ALA A 15 -2.50 51.74 3.03
CA ALA A 15 -2.33 52.28 4.38
C ALA A 15 -3.26 51.63 5.41
N GLU A 16 -4.39 51.07 4.97
CA GLU A 16 -5.38 50.40 5.83
C GLU A 16 -4.99 48.94 6.11
N VAL A 17 -4.04 48.38 5.36
CA VAL A 17 -3.56 47.00 5.55
C VAL A 17 -2.61 46.94 6.75
N VAL A 18 -2.81 45.95 7.62
CA VAL A 18 -2.01 45.76 8.84
C VAL A 18 -0.61 45.20 8.55
N GLU A 19 0.38 45.54 9.38
CA GLU A 19 1.70 44.88 9.35
C GLU A 19 1.68 43.52 10.06
N PRO A 20 2.49 42.53 9.61
CA PRO A 20 3.47 42.58 8.50
C PRO A 20 2.86 42.32 7.10
N VAL A 21 1.54 42.13 7.00
CA VAL A 21 0.88 41.72 5.74
C VAL A 21 1.07 42.76 4.65
N ARG A 22 1.00 44.06 5.00
CA ARG A 22 1.24 45.17 4.07
C ARG A 22 2.62 45.07 3.42
N GLY A 23 3.68 45.00 4.23
CA GLY A 23 5.05 44.88 3.72
C GLY A 23 5.26 43.65 2.84
N ILE A 24 4.68 42.50 3.19
CA ILE A 24 4.79 41.26 2.40
C ILE A 24 4.08 41.40 1.04
N LEU A 25 2.87 41.99 1.02
CA LEU A 25 2.14 42.20 -0.24
C LEU A 25 2.83 43.22 -1.15
N ALA A 26 3.37 44.30 -0.57
CA ALA A 26 4.06 45.36 -1.32
C ALA A 26 5.29 44.83 -2.08
N GLN A 27 6.01 43.87 -1.52
CA GLN A 27 7.14 43.20 -2.21
C GLN A 27 6.73 42.54 -3.53
N GLY A 28 5.45 42.16 -3.68
CA GLY A 28 4.93 41.57 -4.90
C GLY A 28 5.05 42.48 -6.14
N ARG A 29 5.15 43.80 -5.96
CA ARG A 29 5.36 44.78 -7.05
C ARG A 29 6.74 44.66 -7.71
N GLY A 30 7.71 44.12 -6.98
CA GLY A 30 9.10 44.04 -7.43
C GLY A 30 9.40 42.90 -8.41
N TYR A 31 8.45 42.01 -8.67
CA TYR A 31 8.63 40.84 -9.54
C TYR A 31 7.95 41.04 -10.89
N ASN A 32 8.69 40.78 -11.96
CA ASN A 32 8.20 40.79 -13.33
C ASN A 32 7.88 39.35 -13.82
N ALA A 33 7.41 39.22 -15.06
CA ALA A 33 7.06 37.92 -15.63
C ALA A 33 8.27 36.97 -15.79
N ALA A 34 9.45 37.49 -16.16
CA ALA A 34 10.66 36.68 -16.28
C ALA A 34 11.07 36.08 -14.94
N ASP A 35 11.03 36.86 -13.86
CA ASP A 35 11.32 36.36 -12.50
C ASP A 35 10.40 35.18 -12.11
N VAL A 36 9.13 35.26 -12.51
CA VAL A 36 8.15 34.19 -12.25
C VAL A 36 8.50 32.92 -13.04
N PHE A 37 8.82 33.03 -14.33
CA PHE A 37 9.20 31.88 -15.15
C PHE A 37 10.52 31.24 -14.71
N GLU A 38 11.50 32.05 -14.29
CA GLU A 38 12.74 31.57 -13.70
C GLU A 38 12.48 30.80 -12.38
N ALA A 39 11.65 31.35 -11.50
CA ALA A 39 11.27 30.70 -10.26
C ALA A 39 10.53 29.38 -10.50
N GLN A 40 9.61 29.32 -11.47
CA GLN A 40 8.91 28.09 -11.85
C GLN A 40 9.86 27.03 -12.42
N THR A 41 10.81 27.45 -13.26
CA THR A 41 11.83 26.56 -13.82
C THR A 41 12.70 25.97 -12.70
N ARG A 42 13.13 26.80 -11.76
CA ARG A 42 13.89 26.37 -10.58
C ARG A 42 13.09 25.41 -9.71
N LEU A 43 11.80 25.68 -9.48
CA LEU A 43 10.93 24.79 -8.71
C LEU A 43 10.82 23.40 -9.34
N ARG A 44 10.64 23.32 -10.67
CA ARG A 44 10.61 22.03 -11.39
C ARG A 44 11.93 21.26 -11.26
N ALA A 45 13.06 21.95 -11.34
CA ALA A 45 14.37 21.32 -11.15
C ALA A 45 14.53 20.76 -9.72
N LEU A 46 14.07 21.49 -8.69
CA LEU A 46 14.07 21.00 -7.31
C LEU A 46 13.11 19.82 -7.11
N ALA A 47 11.93 19.84 -7.74
CA ALA A 47 10.98 18.72 -7.69
C ALA A 47 11.60 17.43 -8.27
N GLN A 48 12.32 17.54 -9.39
CA GLN A 48 13.04 16.40 -9.99
C GLN A 48 14.13 15.84 -9.07
N GLN A 49 14.77 16.68 -8.24
CA GLN A 49 15.76 16.22 -7.26
C GLN A 49 15.12 15.53 -6.06
N ALA A 50 13.91 15.95 -5.66
CA ALA A 50 13.18 15.37 -4.54
C ALA A 50 12.52 14.03 -4.90
N GLU A 51 12.08 13.85 -6.15
CA GLU A 51 11.32 12.68 -6.60
C GLU A 51 11.96 11.31 -6.29
N PRO A 52 13.28 11.10 -6.46
CA PRO A 52 13.91 9.81 -6.17
C PRO A 52 13.74 9.34 -4.71
N MET A 53 13.61 10.27 -3.75
CA MET A 53 13.41 9.95 -2.33
C MET A 53 12.18 9.06 -2.12
N TRP A 54 11.11 9.28 -2.89
CA TRP A 54 9.85 8.53 -2.79
C TRP A 54 9.93 7.08 -3.28
N ARG A 55 11.07 6.64 -3.82
CA ARG A 55 11.29 5.22 -4.12
C ARG A 55 11.61 4.41 -2.87
N ASP A 56 12.18 5.07 -1.87
CA ASP A 56 12.68 4.43 -0.67
C ASP A 56 11.75 4.65 0.54
N ILE A 57 10.77 5.56 0.44
CA ILE A 57 9.81 5.89 1.50
C ILE A 57 8.39 6.03 0.96
N ASP A 58 7.40 5.65 1.77
CA ASP A 58 5.98 5.88 1.49
C ASP A 58 5.44 7.17 2.11
N VAL A 59 6.02 7.59 3.25
CA VAL A 59 5.58 8.74 4.04
C VAL A 59 6.79 9.47 4.59
N LEU A 60 6.80 10.80 4.46
CA LEU A 60 7.74 11.68 5.13
C LEU A 60 7.11 12.20 6.43
N LEU A 61 7.78 12.00 7.56
CA LEU A 61 7.34 12.50 8.86
C LEU A 61 8.21 13.68 9.29
N VAL A 62 7.57 14.80 9.62
CA VAL A 62 8.23 16.01 10.11
C VAL A 62 7.54 16.56 11.36
N PRO A 63 8.22 17.35 12.21
CA PRO A 63 7.51 18.18 13.19
C PRO A 63 6.56 19.14 12.48
N THR A 64 5.35 19.36 13.00
CA THR A 64 4.40 20.30 12.37
C THR A 64 4.93 21.74 12.38
N ALA A 65 5.58 22.12 13.48
CA ALA A 65 6.28 23.38 13.63
C ALA A 65 7.46 23.18 14.58
N PRO A 66 8.55 23.97 14.46
CA PRO A 66 9.74 23.79 15.29
C PRO A 66 9.53 24.24 16.75
N THR A 67 8.61 25.17 17.03
CA THR A 67 8.46 25.75 18.37
C THR A 67 7.11 26.45 18.54
N HIS A 68 6.84 26.91 19.77
CA HIS A 68 5.73 27.77 20.14
C HIS A 68 6.27 29.16 20.51
N TYR A 69 5.71 30.21 19.92
CA TYR A 69 6.04 31.58 20.30
C TYR A 69 4.93 32.20 21.15
N THR A 70 5.33 33.01 22.13
CA THR A 70 4.39 33.84 22.87
C THR A 70 3.85 34.95 21.97
N ARG A 71 2.68 35.48 22.34
CA ARG A 71 2.08 36.62 21.63
C ARG A 71 3.01 37.84 21.62
N ASP A 72 3.72 38.08 22.71
CA ASP A 72 4.61 39.23 22.82
C ASP A 72 5.88 39.05 21.98
N ALA A 73 6.44 37.84 21.92
CA ALA A 73 7.53 37.54 21.01
C ALA A 73 7.10 37.74 19.54
N MET A 74 5.92 37.22 19.15
CA MET A 74 5.37 37.41 17.80
C MET A 74 5.11 38.87 17.46
N ARG A 75 4.73 39.72 18.42
CA ARG A 75 4.56 41.16 18.20
C ARG A 75 5.89 41.87 18.03
N ALA A 76 6.93 41.43 18.74
CA ALA A 76 8.25 42.02 18.68
C ALA A 76 8.98 41.70 17.35
N ASP A 77 8.81 40.47 16.82
CA ASP A 77 9.44 40.05 15.57
C ASP A 77 8.53 39.15 14.71
N PRO A 78 7.46 39.70 14.12
CA PRO A 78 6.45 38.91 13.42
C PRO A 78 6.98 38.25 12.14
N VAL A 79 8.00 38.80 11.49
CA VAL A 79 8.50 38.30 10.20
C VAL A 79 9.46 37.14 10.39
N ALA A 80 10.48 37.29 11.25
CA ALA A 80 11.47 36.24 11.43
C ALA A 80 10.87 35.02 12.12
N LEU A 81 10.02 35.24 13.15
CA LEU A 81 9.38 34.15 13.88
C LEU A 81 8.39 33.39 13.00
N ASN A 82 7.59 34.08 12.17
CA ASN A 82 6.72 33.41 11.20
C ASN A 82 7.51 32.61 10.15
N ARG A 83 8.67 33.11 9.70
CA ARG A 83 9.55 32.34 8.80
C ARG A 83 10.02 31.05 9.45
N ASN A 84 10.39 31.08 10.74
CA ASN A 84 10.81 29.87 11.45
C ASN A 84 9.67 28.83 11.51
N LEU A 85 8.43 29.27 11.77
CA LEU A 85 7.28 28.36 11.81
C LEU A 85 7.02 27.64 10.47
N GLY A 86 7.50 28.18 9.35
CA GLY A 86 7.36 27.59 8.01
C GLY A 86 8.40 26.52 7.63
N ALA A 87 9.34 26.18 8.52
CA ALA A 87 10.48 25.33 8.21
C ALA A 87 10.12 23.97 7.59
N TYR A 88 9.00 23.37 8.01
CA TYR A 88 8.58 22.03 7.59
C TYR A 88 7.33 22.01 6.69
N THR A 89 6.76 23.17 6.36
CA THR A 89 5.43 23.26 5.72
C THR A 89 5.47 23.86 4.31
N ASN A 90 6.42 24.75 4.03
CA ASN A 90 6.39 25.58 2.82
C ASN A 90 6.53 24.78 1.50
N PHE A 91 7.20 23.62 1.52
CA PHE A 91 7.47 22.85 0.30
C PHE A 91 6.31 21.96 -0.14
N VAL A 92 5.40 21.60 0.77
CA VAL A 92 4.36 20.58 0.55
C VAL A 92 3.49 20.92 -0.66
N ASN A 93 2.92 22.13 -0.68
CA ASN A 93 2.05 22.57 -1.78
C ASN A 93 2.83 22.81 -3.08
N LEU A 94 4.09 23.27 -2.98
CA LEU A 94 4.93 23.56 -4.15
C LEU A 94 5.31 22.29 -4.91
N LEU A 95 5.40 21.16 -4.21
CA LEU A 95 5.79 19.86 -4.77
C LEU A 95 4.58 18.92 -5.00
N ASP A 96 3.35 19.43 -4.88
CA ASP A 96 2.12 18.65 -5.05
C ASP A 96 2.03 17.44 -4.12
N TYR A 97 2.33 17.65 -2.84
CA TYR A 97 2.22 16.63 -1.79
C TYR A 97 0.94 16.81 -0.98
N ALA A 98 0.43 15.70 -0.45
CA ALA A 98 -0.62 15.70 0.56
C ALA A 98 0.01 15.71 1.96
N ALA A 99 -0.66 16.32 2.94
CA ALA A 99 -0.17 16.36 4.31
C ALA A 99 -1.30 16.31 5.35
N LEU A 100 -1.07 15.57 6.43
CA LEU A 100 -1.97 15.49 7.58
C LEU A 100 -1.19 15.74 8.87
N SER A 101 -1.59 16.77 9.62
CA SER A 101 -1.01 17.04 10.94
C SER A 101 -1.78 16.32 12.03
N VAL A 102 -1.08 15.62 12.91
CA VAL A 102 -1.66 14.84 14.02
C VAL A 102 -0.98 15.17 15.34
N PRO A 103 -1.74 15.25 16.46
CA PRO A 103 -1.17 15.39 17.79
C PRO A 103 -0.25 14.20 18.12
N SER A 104 0.85 14.48 18.82
CA SER A 104 1.84 13.46 19.17
C SER A 104 2.10 13.36 20.68
N SER A 105 2.16 14.49 21.39
CA SER A 105 2.36 14.49 22.85
C SER A 105 1.95 15.82 23.48
N LEU A 106 1.84 15.85 24.80
CA LEU A 106 1.91 17.07 25.60
C LEU A 106 3.32 17.21 26.16
N ARG A 107 3.90 18.40 26.01
CA ARG A 107 5.17 18.76 26.61
C ARG A 107 5.05 18.86 28.14
N PRO A 108 6.17 18.85 28.90
CA PRO A 108 6.15 19.04 30.35
C PRO A 108 5.51 20.36 30.82
N ASP A 109 5.50 21.39 29.97
CA ASP A 109 4.84 22.68 30.23
C ASP A 109 3.35 22.71 29.83
N GLY A 110 2.78 21.56 29.45
CA GLY A 110 1.38 21.40 29.08
C GLY A 110 1.02 21.82 27.66
N LEU A 111 1.99 22.33 26.86
CA LEU A 111 1.74 22.71 25.47
C LEU A 111 1.76 21.49 24.53
N PRO A 112 0.88 21.42 23.51
CA PRO A 112 0.83 20.29 22.60
C PRO A 112 2.03 20.28 21.64
N PHE A 113 2.48 19.08 21.26
CA PHE A 113 3.41 18.86 20.16
C PHE A 113 2.75 17.94 19.13
N GLY A 114 2.94 18.25 17.85
CA GLY A 114 2.37 17.51 16.72
C GLY A 114 3.41 17.19 15.66
N ILE A 115 3.11 16.16 14.90
CA ILE A 115 3.85 15.78 13.70
C ILE A 115 2.95 15.96 12.48
N THR A 116 3.56 16.15 11.32
CA THR A 116 2.87 16.16 10.03
C THR A 116 3.37 14.98 9.21
N LEU A 117 2.41 14.16 8.80
CA LEU A 117 2.61 13.06 7.86
C LEU A 117 2.42 13.61 6.46
N ILE A 118 3.44 13.51 5.62
CA ILE A 118 3.45 14.01 4.24
C ILE A 118 3.54 12.82 3.31
N GLY A 119 2.67 12.78 2.29
CA GLY A 119 2.63 11.76 1.27
C GLY A 119 2.54 12.37 -0.13
N ARG A 120 2.61 11.53 -1.14
CA ARG A 120 2.49 11.94 -2.55
C ARG A 120 1.09 12.47 -2.87
N CYS A 121 0.95 13.20 -3.96
CA CYS A 121 -0.35 13.63 -4.50
C CYS A 121 -1.38 12.47 -4.49
N GLY A 122 -2.56 12.71 -3.93
CA GLY A 122 -3.65 11.74 -3.86
C GLY A 122 -3.57 10.72 -2.72
N SER A 123 -2.61 10.83 -1.80
CA SER A 123 -2.49 9.91 -0.65
C SER A 123 -3.36 10.28 0.55
N ASP A 124 -4.28 11.24 0.42
CA ASP A 124 -5.04 11.84 1.53
C ASP A 124 -5.77 10.81 2.40
N LEU A 125 -6.42 9.83 1.78
CA LEU A 125 -7.16 8.79 2.51
C LEU A 125 -6.23 7.84 3.27
N ALA A 126 -5.06 7.51 2.69
CA ALA A 126 -4.05 6.68 3.34
C ALA A 126 -3.42 7.43 4.52
N LEU A 127 -3.13 8.72 4.35
CA LEU A 127 -2.67 9.59 5.43
C LEU A 127 -3.73 9.71 6.54
N ALA A 128 -5.02 9.79 6.21
CA ALA A 128 -6.11 9.82 7.18
C ALA A 128 -6.20 8.54 8.01
N GLU A 129 -6.02 7.37 7.38
CA GLU A 129 -5.99 6.08 8.08
C GLU A 129 -4.77 5.97 9.01
N LEU A 130 -3.58 6.33 8.50
CA LEU A 130 -2.35 6.31 9.28
C LEU A 130 -2.43 7.30 10.45
N GLY A 131 -2.93 8.50 10.19
CA GLY A 131 -3.13 9.54 11.19
C GLY A 131 -4.14 9.14 12.26
N GLN A 132 -5.23 8.48 11.88
CA GLN A 132 -6.19 7.92 12.85
C GLN A 132 -5.50 6.91 13.77
N ARG A 133 -4.77 5.94 13.20
CA ARG A 133 -4.05 4.93 13.98
C ARG A 133 -3.02 5.56 14.91
N TYR A 134 -2.24 6.50 14.39
CA TYR A 134 -1.23 7.22 15.15
C TYR A 134 -1.85 7.97 16.33
N HIS A 135 -2.86 8.81 16.07
CA HIS A 135 -3.48 9.62 17.12
C HIS A 135 -4.11 8.75 18.21
N HIS A 136 -4.76 7.64 17.86
CA HIS A 136 -5.26 6.67 18.86
C HIS A 136 -4.13 6.07 19.70
N ALA A 137 -3.00 5.71 19.08
CA ALA A 137 -1.85 5.15 19.79
C ALA A 137 -1.21 6.14 20.78
N THR A 138 -1.36 7.46 20.57
CA THR A 138 -0.88 8.46 21.54
C THR A 138 -1.68 8.49 22.84
N GLY A 139 -2.93 8.01 22.83
CA GLY A 139 -3.85 8.12 23.97
C GLY A 139 -4.28 9.56 24.29
N LEU A 140 -3.97 10.53 23.45
CA LEU A 140 -4.37 11.93 23.64
C LEU A 140 -5.88 12.10 23.44
N ALA A 141 -6.44 13.05 24.19
CA ALA A 141 -7.83 13.47 24.07
C ALA A 141 -8.07 14.31 22.80
N GLN A 142 -9.33 14.59 22.51
CA GLN A 142 -9.77 15.47 21.42
C GLN A 142 -9.42 16.94 21.71
N GLY A 143 -8.14 17.27 21.61
CA GLY A 143 -7.64 18.61 21.93
C GLY A 143 -7.90 18.97 23.39
N ALA A 144 -8.35 20.20 23.63
CA ALA A 144 -8.58 20.73 24.98
C ALA A 144 -9.92 20.30 25.62
N THR A 145 -10.71 19.43 24.98
CA THR A 145 -12.03 19.02 25.50
C THR A 145 -11.93 18.05 26.66
N GLY A 146 -10.82 17.33 26.79
CA GLY A 146 -10.66 16.24 27.76
C GLY A 146 -11.37 14.94 27.35
N GLU A 147 -12.11 14.94 26.24
CA GLU A 147 -12.85 13.78 25.76
C GLU A 147 -11.91 12.79 25.06
N PRO A 148 -12.02 11.47 25.32
CA PRO A 148 -11.24 10.48 24.59
C PRO A 148 -11.59 10.48 23.10
N LEU A 149 -10.70 9.94 22.27
CA LEU A 149 -11.00 9.73 20.86
C LEU A 149 -12.18 8.75 20.70
N PRO A 150 -13.09 9.00 19.75
CA PRO A 150 -14.12 8.00 19.41
C PRO A 150 -13.45 6.76 18.82
N ALA A 151 -14.07 5.59 18.93
CA ALA A 151 -13.50 4.36 18.37
C ALA A 151 -13.08 4.52 16.89
N PRO A 152 -11.92 3.95 16.48
CA PRO A 152 -11.44 4.04 15.10
C PRO A 152 -12.51 3.60 14.10
N ARG A 153 -12.65 4.35 12.99
CA ARG A 153 -13.59 4.03 11.92
C ARG A 153 -12.84 3.74 10.62
N PRO A 154 -13.31 2.80 9.80
CA PRO A 154 -12.79 2.63 8.45
C PRO A 154 -12.98 3.92 7.64
N ILE A 155 -11.95 4.34 6.91
CA ILE A 155 -12.03 5.49 6.00
C ILE A 155 -12.71 5.03 4.71
N ARG A 156 -13.91 5.57 4.43
CA ARG A 156 -14.64 5.25 3.19
C ARG A 156 -13.86 5.71 1.97
N GLY A 157 -13.83 4.91 0.92
CA GLY A 157 -13.01 5.19 -0.27
C GLY A 157 -11.56 4.74 -0.12
N LEU A 158 -11.06 4.58 1.11
CA LEU A 158 -9.91 3.74 1.40
C LEU A 158 -10.39 2.29 1.55
N ALA A 159 -10.99 1.76 0.48
CA ALA A 159 -10.87 0.33 0.34
C ALA A 159 -9.35 0.08 0.20
N PRO A 160 -8.76 -0.97 0.82
CA PRO A 160 -7.64 -1.57 0.11
C PRO A 160 -8.19 -1.75 -1.29
N ALA A 161 -7.54 -1.20 -2.33
CA ALA A 161 -7.80 -1.74 -3.65
C ALA A 161 -7.76 -3.25 -3.39
N GLN A 162 -8.90 -3.95 -3.48
CA GLN A 162 -8.88 -5.40 -3.39
C GLN A 162 -8.01 -5.72 -4.59
N ALA A 163 -6.71 -5.88 -4.33
CA ALA A 163 -5.72 -6.03 -5.37
C ALA A 163 -6.27 -7.19 -6.13
N ALA A 164 -6.73 -6.93 -7.37
CA ALA A 164 -7.62 -7.87 -8.05
C ALA A 164 -6.98 -9.24 -7.89
N THR A 165 -7.68 -10.21 -7.30
CA THR A 165 -7.09 -11.51 -7.02
C THR A 165 -7.48 -12.48 -8.12
N LEU A 166 -6.58 -13.42 -8.40
CA LEU A 166 -6.84 -14.55 -9.26
C LEU A 166 -6.90 -15.80 -8.38
N PRO A 167 -8.03 -16.53 -8.34
CA PRO A 167 -8.12 -17.81 -7.65
C PRO A 167 -7.24 -18.86 -8.34
N ILE A 168 -6.25 -19.38 -7.62
CA ILE A 168 -5.33 -20.43 -8.07
C ILE A 168 -5.52 -21.69 -7.21
N ALA A 169 -5.92 -22.79 -7.84
CA ALA A 169 -5.97 -24.12 -7.23
C ALA A 169 -4.59 -24.77 -7.20
N VAL A 170 -4.16 -25.19 -6.00
CA VAL A 170 -2.93 -25.93 -5.76
C VAL A 170 -3.23 -27.29 -5.16
N VAL A 171 -2.56 -28.32 -5.68
CA VAL A 171 -2.84 -29.73 -5.36
C VAL A 171 -1.61 -30.48 -4.83
N GLY A 172 -0.47 -29.79 -4.72
CA GLY A 172 0.84 -30.40 -4.47
C GLY A 172 1.71 -29.66 -3.48
N ALA A 173 2.98 -29.42 -3.86
CA ALA A 173 3.99 -28.83 -3.00
C ALA A 173 3.67 -27.40 -2.51
N HIS A 174 2.66 -26.74 -3.09
CA HIS A 174 2.18 -25.41 -2.69
C HIS A 174 1.03 -25.41 -1.69
N LEU A 175 0.46 -26.57 -1.33
CA LEU A 175 -0.56 -26.66 -0.28
C LEU A 175 -0.04 -26.10 1.05
N SER A 176 -0.91 -25.59 1.93
CA SER A 176 -0.55 -25.06 3.25
C SER A 176 0.40 -26.01 4.01
N GLY A 177 1.55 -25.49 4.47
CA GLY A 177 2.55 -26.29 5.18
C GLY A 177 3.39 -27.24 4.32
N MET A 178 3.20 -27.28 2.99
CA MET A 178 4.09 -27.99 2.07
C MET A 178 5.29 -27.12 1.65
N PRO A 179 6.40 -27.72 1.17
CA PRO A 179 7.68 -27.03 1.00
C PRO A 179 7.69 -25.79 0.09
N LEU A 180 6.76 -25.66 -0.85
CA LEU A 180 6.69 -24.54 -1.79
C LEU A 180 5.57 -23.55 -1.47
N ASN A 181 4.85 -23.70 -0.35
CA ASN A 181 3.79 -22.77 0.03
C ASN A 181 4.30 -21.33 0.24
N GLY A 182 5.56 -21.16 0.65
CA GLY A 182 6.23 -19.85 0.74
C GLY A 182 6.13 -19.03 -0.54
N GLN A 183 6.16 -19.67 -1.72
CA GLN A 183 6.04 -18.98 -3.00
C GLN A 183 4.70 -18.26 -3.19
N LEU A 184 3.64 -18.73 -2.53
CA LEU A 184 2.33 -18.08 -2.48
C LEU A 184 2.27 -17.01 -1.40
N THR A 185 2.64 -17.35 -0.17
CA THR A 185 2.49 -16.46 0.99
C THR A 185 3.41 -15.24 0.93
N GLU A 186 4.62 -15.38 0.39
CA GLU A 186 5.54 -14.26 0.13
C GLU A 186 4.99 -13.24 -0.90
N ARG A 187 4.02 -13.66 -1.73
CA ARG A 187 3.31 -12.82 -2.73
C ARG A 187 1.99 -12.26 -2.20
N GLY A 188 1.74 -12.38 -0.90
CA GLY A 188 0.50 -11.94 -0.28
C GLY A 188 -0.72 -12.77 -0.69
N ALA A 189 -0.53 -14.00 -1.20
CA ALA A 189 -1.65 -14.87 -1.47
C ALA A 189 -2.34 -15.30 -0.16
N VAL A 190 -3.66 -15.37 -0.17
CA VAL A 190 -4.46 -15.77 0.99
C VAL A 190 -5.23 -17.04 0.66
N LEU A 191 -5.24 -18.00 1.59
CA LEU A 191 -6.06 -19.21 1.44
C LEU A 191 -7.54 -18.82 1.41
N ARG A 192 -8.22 -19.12 0.30
CA ARG A 192 -9.66 -18.91 0.16
C ARG A 192 -10.44 -20.05 0.80
N GLU A 193 -10.11 -21.28 0.41
CA GLU A 193 -10.83 -22.48 0.85
C GLU A 193 -10.02 -23.75 0.57
N ALA A 194 -10.27 -24.81 1.36
CA ALA A 194 -9.86 -26.18 1.05
C ALA A 194 -11.07 -26.93 0.48
N ILE A 195 -10.91 -27.53 -0.70
CA ILE A 195 -12.00 -28.18 -1.45
C ILE A 195 -11.45 -29.37 -2.25
N GLN A 196 -12.29 -30.06 -3.00
CA GLN A 196 -11.88 -31.10 -3.93
C GLN A 196 -12.13 -30.67 -5.38
N THR A 197 -11.43 -31.30 -6.32
CA THR A 197 -11.83 -31.28 -7.74
C THR A 197 -13.20 -31.96 -7.93
N ALA A 198 -13.84 -31.72 -9.07
CA ALA A 198 -14.87 -32.64 -9.58
C ALA A 198 -14.32 -34.09 -9.65
N PRO A 199 -15.18 -35.13 -9.64
CA PRO A 199 -14.75 -36.53 -9.61
C PRO A 199 -14.30 -37.06 -10.99
N ARG A 200 -13.45 -36.29 -11.68
CA ARG A 200 -12.97 -36.55 -13.06
C ARG A 200 -11.47 -36.30 -13.21
N TYR A 201 -10.72 -36.41 -12.12
CA TYR A 201 -9.28 -36.17 -12.11
C TYR A 201 -8.50 -37.39 -11.65
N ARG A 202 -7.30 -37.53 -12.19
CA ARG A 202 -6.29 -38.49 -11.75
C ARG A 202 -5.09 -37.72 -11.22
N LEU A 203 -4.45 -38.26 -10.19
CA LEU A 203 -3.29 -37.66 -9.56
C LEU A 203 -2.10 -38.60 -9.73
N TYR A 204 -0.96 -38.05 -10.15
CA TYR A 204 0.26 -38.80 -10.41
C TYR A 204 1.42 -38.24 -9.59
N ALA A 205 2.31 -39.09 -9.07
CA ALA A 205 3.56 -38.66 -8.46
C ALA A 205 4.66 -38.58 -9.53
N LEU A 206 5.18 -37.38 -9.80
CA LEU A 206 6.13 -37.17 -10.90
C LEU A 206 7.55 -37.63 -10.50
N PRO A 207 8.21 -38.47 -11.32
CA PRO A 207 9.55 -38.94 -11.03
C PRO A 207 10.58 -37.81 -11.14
N GLY A 208 11.65 -37.89 -10.35
CA GLY A 208 12.80 -36.97 -10.45
C GLY A 208 12.54 -35.53 -10.01
N THR A 209 11.43 -35.24 -9.34
CA THR A 209 11.12 -33.90 -8.82
C THR A 209 11.61 -33.72 -7.39
N VAL A 210 12.29 -32.60 -7.12
CA VAL A 210 12.71 -32.18 -5.77
C VAL A 210 12.23 -30.74 -5.52
N PRO A 211 11.41 -30.47 -4.49
CA PRO A 211 10.69 -31.45 -3.68
C PRO A 211 9.76 -32.32 -4.56
N PRO A 212 9.29 -33.49 -4.06
CA PRO A 212 8.32 -34.31 -4.76
C PRO A 212 7.08 -33.51 -5.15
N LYS A 213 6.66 -33.62 -6.42
CA LYS A 213 5.52 -32.88 -6.97
C LYS A 213 4.50 -33.83 -7.62
N PRO A 214 3.19 -33.56 -7.47
CA PRO A 214 2.18 -34.26 -8.23
C PRO A 214 1.94 -33.63 -9.59
N GLY A 215 1.45 -34.45 -10.53
CA GLY A 215 0.80 -34.02 -11.76
C GLY A 215 -0.70 -34.31 -11.69
N LEU A 216 -1.53 -33.30 -11.94
CA LEU A 216 -2.98 -33.43 -12.00
C LEU A 216 -3.44 -33.52 -13.46
N GLN A 217 -4.26 -34.52 -13.77
CA GLN A 217 -4.79 -34.74 -15.11
C GLN A 217 -6.31 -34.85 -15.06
N ARG A 218 -7.01 -34.12 -15.93
CA ARG A 218 -8.44 -34.34 -16.16
C ARG A 218 -8.63 -35.58 -17.04
N SER A 219 -9.51 -36.47 -16.63
CA SER A 219 -9.79 -37.74 -17.30
C SER A 219 -11.19 -37.72 -17.92
N ALA A 220 -11.31 -38.16 -19.18
CA ALA A 220 -12.60 -38.34 -19.82
C ALA A 220 -13.34 -39.58 -19.29
N GLU A 221 -12.57 -40.62 -18.94
CA GLU A 221 -13.08 -41.89 -18.41
C GLU A 221 -12.44 -42.21 -17.05
N GLY A 222 -13.29 -42.41 -16.04
CA GLY A 222 -12.84 -42.60 -14.66
C GLY A 222 -12.22 -41.36 -14.02
N GLY A 223 -11.67 -41.52 -12.81
CA GLY A 223 -11.10 -40.46 -11.98
C GLY A 223 -11.71 -40.44 -10.59
N ALA A 224 -11.21 -39.53 -9.76
CA ALA A 224 -11.69 -39.29 -8.40
C ALA A 224 -11.72 -37.80 -8.10
N ALA A 225 -12.36 -37.44 -6.98
CA ALA A 225 -12.25 -36.11 -6.40
C ALA A 225 -10.92 -36.01 -5.66
N ILE A 226 -10.09 -35.03 -6.02
CA ILE A 226 -8.75 -34.84 -5.46
C ILE A 226 -8.75 -33.61 -4.55
N ALA A 227 -8.31 -33.78 -3.30
CA ALA A 227 -8.18 -32.68 -2.34
C ALA A 227 -7.15 -31.64 -2.81
N LEU A 228 -7.54 -30.36 -2.76
CA LEU A 228 -6.75 -29.21 -3.16
C LEU A 228 -7.07 -28.00 -2.28
N GLU A 229 -6.31 -26.92 -2.46
CA GLU A 229 -6.59 -25.62 -1.86
C GLU A 229 -6.72 -24.57 -2.96
N VAL A 230 -7.66 -23.64 -2.79
CA VAL A 230 -7.78 -22.45 -3.66
C VAL A 230 -7.21 -21.26 -2.92
N TRP A 231 -6.27 -20.56 -3.55
CA TRP A 231 -5.60 -19.38 -3.01
C TRP A 231 -5.94 -18.15 -3.85
N ASP A 232 -6.24 -17.05 -3.19
CA ASP A 232 -6.39 -15.73 -3.79
C ASP A 232 -5.01 -15.09 -3.95
N LEU A 233 -4.45 -15.15 -5.17
CA LEU A 233 -3.15 -14.55 -5.49
C LEU A 233 -3.37 -13.13 -6.08
N PRO A 234 -2.68 -12.09 -5.61
CA PRO A 234 -2.74 -10.78 -6.24
C PRO A 234 -2.40 -10.85 -7.74
N LEU A 235 -3.22 -10.23 -8.60
CA LEU A 235 -3.11 -10.33 -10.05
C LEU A 235 -1.76 -9.81 -10.56
N ALA A 236 -1.19 -8.81 -9.90
CA ALA A 236 0.14 -8.27 -10.19
C ALA A 236 1.27 -9.30 -10.01
N GLU A 237 1.07 -10.28 -9.13
CA GLU A 237 2.06 -11.31 -8.77
C GLU A 237 1.96 -12.59 -9.62
N VAL A 238 0.90 -12.72 -10.44
CA VAL A 238 0.64 -13.93 -11.23
C VAL A 238 1.78 -14.24 -12.19
N GLY A 239 2.33 -13.23 -12.87
CA GLY A 239 3.45 -13.43 -13.80
C GLY A 239 4.72 -13.91 -13.09
N GLY A 240 5.02 -13.32 -11.93
CA GLY A 240 6.15 -13.71 -11.10
C GLY A 240 5.99 -15.12 -10.49
N PHE A 241 4.76 -15.52 -10.15
CA PHE A 241 4.45 -16.87 -9.69
C PHE A 241 4.57 -17.91 -10.82
N LEU A 242 4.02 -17.61 -12.00
CA LEU A 242 4.09 -18.48 -13.17
C LEU A 242 5.53 -18.78 -13.61
N ALA A 243 6.42 -17.79 -13.51
CA ALA A 243 7.85 -17.96 -13.82
C ALA A 243 8.58 -18.99 -12.92
N LEU A 244 8.01 -19.33 -11.75
CA LEU A 244 8.56 -20.34 -10.83
C LEU A 244 8.07 -21.76 -11.12
N ILE A 245 7.22 -21.96 -12.14
CA ILE A 245 6.62 -23.24 -12.47
C ILE A 245 7.38 -23.85 -13.66
N PRO A 246 8.35 -24.75 -13.44
CA PRO A 246 9.07 -25.39 -14.53
C PRO A 246 8.21 -26.47 -15.20
N ALA A 247 8.56 -26.78 -16.46
CA ALA A 247 8.09 -27.99 -17.12
C ALA A 247 8.36 -29.23 -16.23
N PRO A 248 7.46 -30.21 -16.18
CA PRO A 248 6.27 -30.38 -17.04
C PRO A 248 4.96 -29.79 -16.44
N LEU A 249 5.07 -28.92 -15.43
CA LEU A 249 3.92 -28.31 -14.78
C LEU A 249 3.51 -27.02 -15.50
N GLY A 250 2.23 -26.68 -15.40
CA GLY A 250 1.70 -25.41 -15.87
C GLY A 250 0.43 -25.00 -15.14
N LEU A 251 -0.05 -23.80 -15.42
CA LEU A 251 -1.37 -23.34 -14.98
C LEU A 251 -2.37 -23.48 -16.11
N GLY A 252 -3.44 -24.22 -15.86
CA GLY A 252 -4.60 -24.36 -16.74
C GLY A 252 -5.89 -24.17 -15.97
N SER A 253 -6.98 -24.77 -16.44
CA SER A 253 -8.28 -24.69 -15.77
C SER A 253 -8.60 -25.99 -15.03
N VAL A 254 -9.05 -25.87 -13.78
CA VAL A 254 -9.46 -26.97 -12.90
C VAL A 254 -10.91 -26.76 -12.48
N GLU A 255 -11.70 -27.82 -12.63
CA GLU A 255 -13.11 -27.91 -12.23
C GLU A 255 -13.20 -28.41 -10.79
N LEU A 256 -13.83 -27.63 -9.92
CA LEU A 256 -14.05 -27.92 -8.50
C LEU A 256 -15.28 -28.82 -8.30
N ALA A 257 -15.41 -29.41 -7.12
CA ALA A 257 -16.51 -30.30 -6.77
C ALA A 257 -17.90 -29.64 -6.84
N ASP A 258 -17.96 -28.32 -6.74
CA ASP A 258 -19.19 -27.51 -6.87
C ASP A 258 -19.45 -26.99 -8.30
N GLY A 259 -18.65 -27.42 -9.27
CA GLY A 259 -18.78 -27.05 -10.68
C GLY A 259 -18.13 -25.72 -11.06
N ARG A 260 -17.55 -24.97 -10.11
CA ARG A 260 -16.74 -23.77 -10.44
C ARG A 260 -15.48 -24.17 -11.21
N TRP A 261 -15.06 -23.32 -12.13
CA TRP A 261 -13.77 -23.43 -12.80
C TRP A 261 -12.82 -22.35 -12.29
N VAL A 262 -11.63 -22.75 -11.90
CA VAL A 262 -10.55 -21.86 -11.43
C VAL A 262 -9.27 -22.14 -12.21
N HIS A 263 -8.30 -21.23 -12.19
CA HIS A 263 -6.98 -21.54 -12.68
C HIS A 263 -6.25 -22.43 -11.67
N GLY A 264 -5.41 -23.35 -12.12
CA GLY A 264 -4.73 -24.28 -11.22
C GLY A 264 -3.68 -25.14 -11.90
N PHE A 265 -2.91 -25.85 -11.09
CA PHE A 265 -1.84 -26.71 -11.58
C PHE A 265 -2.37 -27.86 -12.44
N ILE A 266 -1.84 -27.97 -13.65
CA ILE A 266 -1.99 -29.10 -14.56
C ILE A 266 -0.59 -29.68 -14.89
N CYS A 267 -0.57 -30.87 -15.49
CA CYS A 267 0.66 -31.51 -15.94
C CYS A 267 0.57 -31.86 -17.42
N GLU A 268 1.67 -31.65 -18.15
CA GLU A 268 1.79 -32.10 -19.53
C GLU A 268 1.65 -33.63 -19.63
N GLY A 269 0.91 -34.10 -20.63
CA GLY A 269 0.58 -35.53 -20.77
C GLY A 269 1.80 -36.44 -20.93
N HIS A 270 2.88 -35.96 -21.54
CA HIS A 270 4.10 -36.74 -21.75
C HIS A 270 4.76 -37.15 -20.42
N ALA A 271 4.68 -36.30 -19.39
CA ALA A 271 5.26 -36.56 -18.09
C ALA A 271 4.48 -37.58 -17.25
N LEU A 272 3.23 -37.88 -17.65
CA LEU A 272 2.37 -38.83 -16.96
C LEU A 272 2.60 -40.28 -17.41
N ALA A 273 3.13 -40.49 -18.62
CA ALA A 273 3.28 -41.81 -19.24
C ALA A 273 4.23 -42.79 -18.50
N GLY A 274 4.92 -42.34 -17.44
CA GLY A 274 5.72 -43.18 -16.55
C GLY A 274 5.62 -42.78 -15.07
N ALA A 275 4.63 -41.95 -14.71
CA ALA A 275 4.43 -41.51 -13.34
C ALA A 275 3.56 -42.50 -12.56
N GLU A 276 3.82 -42.65 -11.27
CA GLU A 276 2.99 -43.50 -10.39
C GLU A 276 1.60 -42.85 -10.24
N GLU A 277 0.53 -43.58 -10.58
CA GLU A 277 -0.83 -43.11 -10.32
C GLU A 277 -1.17 -43.24 -8.83
N VAL A 278 -1.43 -42.11 -8.18
CA VAL A 278 -1.71 -41.99 -6.74
C VAL A 278 -3.14 -41.53 -6.46
N THR A 279 -4.01 -41.55 -7.46
CA THR A 279 -5.44 -41.17 -7.39
C THR A 279 -6.16 -41.79 -6.19
N ARG A 280 -5.85 -43.06 -5.85
CA ARG A 280 -6.47 -43.80 -4.73
C ARG A 280 -6.29 -43.15 -3.35
N HIS A 281 -5.30 -42.28 -3.19
CA HIS A 281 -5.04 -41.58 -1.93
C HIS A 281 -5.94 -40.36 -1.74
N GLY A 282 -6.69 -39.92 -2.77
CA GLY A 282 -7.62 -38.80 -2.69
C GLY A 282 -6.97 -37.42 -2.55
N GLY A 283 -5.63 -37.33 -2.47
CA GLY A 283 -4.91 -36.07 -2.35
C GLY A 283 -3.42 -36.26 -2.05
N TRP A 284 -2.63 -35.21 -2.28
CA TRP A 284 -1.17 -35.28 -2.16
C TRP A 284 -0.68 -35.51 -0.73
N ARG A 285 -1.31 -34.86 0.26
CA ARG A 285 -0.97 -35.06 1.69
C ARG A 285 -1.14 -36.52 2.12
N ALA A 286 -2.24 -37.15 1.72
CA ALA A 286 -2.54 -38.53 2.05
C ALA A 286 -1.54 -39.51 1.39
N TYR A 287 -1.11 -39.23 0.16
CA TYR A 287 -0.05 -40.01 -0.49
C TYR A 287 1.29 -39.87 0.26
N LEU A 288 1.74 -38.65 0.58
CA LEU A 288 2.99 -38.44 1.33
C LEU A 288 2.96 -39.13 2.70
N ALA A 289 1.84 -39.06 3.41
CA ALA A 289 1.66 -39.77 4.69
C ALA A 289 1.79 -41.29 4.51
N SER A 290 1.25 -41.86 3.44
CA SER A 290 1.36 -43.30 3.16
C SER A 290 2.78 -43.78 2.82
N ARG A 291 3.70 -42.87 2.50
CA ARG A 291 5.11 -43.17 2.23
C ARG A 291 6.02 -42.97 3.44
N ALA A 292 5.54 -42.27 4.46
CA ALA A 292 6.24 -42.05 5.73
C ALA A 292 5.93 -43.14 6.77
N ALA A 293 4.91 -43.97 6.53
CA ALA A 293 4.58 -45.17 7.28
C ALA A 293 5.31 -46.40 6.73
#